data_AF-A0A948V2R4-F1
#
_entry.id   AF-A0A948V2R4-F1
#
_cell.length_a   1.000
_cell.length_b   1.000
_cell.length_c   1.000
_cell.angle_alpha   90.00
_cell.angle_beta   90.00
_cell.angle_gamma   90.00
#
_symmetry.space_group_name_H-M   'P 1'
#
loop_
_entity.id
_entity.type
_entity.pdbx_description
1 polymer ?
#
loop_
_entity_poly.entity_id
_entity_poly.type
_entity_poly.pdbx_seq_one_letter_code
_entity_poly.pdbx_strand_id
1 'polypeptide(L)'
;DLISEKVLFTEIVLSGVDIRDLKEFGEGLIPQGGRTLIKVYDEDRIAVLLDLVHGIKGKIHSLIPRAQTLEDFFVGTVKKQ
;
A
#
# COMPACT_ATOMS: atom_id res chain seq x y z
N ASP A 1 -11.93 -22.59 -12.91
CA ASP A 1 -11.00 -21.90 -12.00
C ASP A 1 -11.51 -20.54 -11.59
N LEU A 2 -11.61 -20.31 -10.29
CA LEU A 2 -11.92 -19.00 -9.72
C LEU A 2 -10.64 -18.16 -9.81
N ILE A 3 -10.63 -17.14 -10.66
CA ILE A 3 -9.50 -16.21 -10.76
C ILE A 3 -9.46 -15.45 -9.43
N SER A 4 -8.55 -15.85 -8.53
CA SER A 4 -8.36 -15.15 -7.27
C SER A 4 -7.82 -13.75 -7.59
N GLU A 5 -8.56 -12.71 -7.19
CA GLU A 5 -8.07 -11.33 -7.25
C GLU A 5 -6.77 -11.26 -6.47
N LYS A 6 -5.67 -10.97 -7.19
CA LYS A 6 -4.37 -10.78 -6.57
C LYS A 6 -4.23 -9.31 -6.20
N VAL A 7 -4.22 -9.02 -4.91
CA VAL A 7 -3.87 -7.69 -4.41
C VAL A 7 -2.40 -7.44 -4.75
N LEU A 8 -2.12 -6.34 -5.45
CA LEU A 8 -0.76 -5.94 -5.82
C LEU A 8 -0.10 -5.21 -4.66
N PHE A 9 -0.78 -4.23 -4.09
CA PHE A 9 -0.36 -3.49 -2.92
C PHE A 9 -1.55 -2.75 -2.31
N THR A 10 -1.40 -2.31 -1.07
CA THR A 10 -2.33 -1.40 -0.41
C THR A 10 -1.71 -0.01 -0.35
N GLU A 11 -2.46 0.97 -0.82
CA GLU A 11 -2.10 2.38 -0.73
C GLU A 11 -2.64 2.94 0.60
N ILE A 12 -1.74 3.46 1.43
CA ILE A 12 -2.06 3.95 2.76
C ILE A 12 -1.65 5.42 2.86
N VAL A 13 -2.57 6.28 3.30
CA VAL A 13 -2.27 7.68 3.60
C VAL A 13 -2.34 7.86 5.10
N LEU A 14 -1.27 8.36 5.69
CA LEU A 14 -1.10 8.48 7.14
C LEU A 14 -0.43 9.81 7.52
N SER A 15 -0.51 10.23 8.78
CA SER A 15 0.15 11.44 9.28
C SER A 15 0.63 11.26 10.72
N GLY A 16 1.60 12.06 11.14
CA GLY A 16 2.16 11.97 12.50
C GLY A 16 3.14 10.81 12.67
N VAL A 17 3.71 10.31 11.58
CA VAL A 17 4.74 9.26 11.54
C VAL A 17 5.93 9.77 10.74
N ASP A 18 7.15 9.54 11.23
CA ASP A 18 8.37 9.92 10.52
C ASP A 18 8.56 9.02 9.29
N ILE A 19 9.00 9.61 8.18
CA ILE A 19 9.23 8.88 6.93
C ILE A 19 10.30 7.79 7.07
N ARG A 20 11.22 7.93 8.04
CA ARG A 20 12.26 6.93 8.34
C ARG A 20 11.66 5.66 8.91
N ASP A 21 10.66 5.79 9.78
CA ASP A 21 9.95 4.65 10.38
C ASP A 21 9.06 3.95 9.35
N LEU A 22 8.69 4.65 8.27
CA LEU A 22 7.85 4.08 7.21
C LEU A 22 8.63 3.29 6.15
N LYS A 23 9.94 3.51 6.03
CA LYS A 23 10.77 2.89 4.97
C LYS A 23 10.81 1.37 5.05
N GLU A 24 10.61 0.81 6.24
CA GLU A 24 10.59 -0.65 6.41
C GLU A 24 9.25 -1.27 6.00
N PHE A 25 8.18 -0.50 5.85
CA PHE A 25 6.84 -1.05 5.57
C PHE A 25 6.50 -1.08 4.08
N GLY A 26 7.16 -0.26 3.25
CA GLY A 26 6.80 -0.16 1.86
C GLY A 26 7.57 0.89 1.08
N GLU A 27 7.10 1.14 -0.14
CA GLU A 27 7.74 2.03 -1.11
C GLU A 27 6.86 3.23 -1.46
N GLY A 28 7.41 4.16 -2.25
CA GLY A 28 6.63 5.28 -2.79
C GLY A 28 6.20 6.28 -1.72
N LEU A 29 7.10 6.58 -0.78
CA LEU A 29 6.88 7.53 0.30
C LEU A 29 6.78 8.96 -0.25
N ILE A 30 5.56 9.47 -0.38
CA ILE A 30 5.29 10.81 -0.90
C ILE A 30 4.72 11.68 0.23
N PRO A 31 5.51 12.62 0.78
CA PRO A 31 4.99 13.59 1.72
C PRO A 31 4.11 14.62 0.98
N GLN A 32 2.88 14.81 1.45
CA GLN A 32 1.92 15.80 0.96
C GLN A 32 1.23 16.50 2.13
N GLY A 33 1.57 17.77 2.39
CA GLY A 33 0.84 18.61 3.35
C GLY A 33 0.75 18.02 4.77
N GLY A 34 1.83 17.40 5.27
CA GLY A 34 1.86 16.74 6.59
C GLY A 34 1.28 15.32 6.62
N ARG A 35 0.89 14.79 5.47
CA ARG A 35 0.54 13.38 5.27
C ARG A 35 1.61 12.67 4.47
N THR A 36 1.70 11.37 4.61
CA THR A 36 2.58 10.50 3.82
C THR A 36 1.73 9.45 3.15
N LEU A 37 1.90 9.30 1.85
CA LEU A 37 1.39 8.16 1.10
C LEU A 37 2.48 7.08 1.07
N ILE A 38 2.10 5.83 1.33
CA ILE A 38 2.97 4.65 1.23
C ILE A 38 2.24 3.52 0.49
N LYS A 39 2.98 2.74 -0.30
CA LYS A 39 2.50 1.50 -0.92
C LYS A 39 3.09 0.30 -0.17
N VAL A 40 2.21 -0.53 0.40
CA VAL A 40 2.58 -1.72 1.17
C VAL A 40 2.14 -2.96 0.38
N TYR A 41 3.09 -3.82 0.01
CA TYR A 41 2.83 -4.99 -0.85
C TYR A 41 2.50 -6.26 -0.05
N ASP A 42 2.84 -6.28 1.23
CA ASP A 42 2.70 -7.42 2.13
C ASP A 42 1.62 -7.14 3.17
N GLU A 43 0.59 -7.99 3.23
CA GLU A 43 -0.56 -7.82 4.11
C GLU A 43 -0.17 -7.91 5.59
N ASP A 44 0.80 -8.75 5.94
CA ASP A 44 1.29 -8.87 7.31
C ASP A 44 1.98 -7.56 7.76
N ARG A 45 2.65 -6.87 6.83
CA ARG A 45 3.26 -5.55 7.11
C ARG A 45 2.22 -4.45 7.28
N ILE A 46 1.03 -4.59 6.68
CA ILE A 46 -0.05 -3.63 6.90
C ILE A 46 -0.43 -3.65 8.37
N ALA A 47 -0.71 -4.83 8.94
CA ALA A 47 -1.09 -4.95 10.35
C ALA A 47 -0.07 -4.30 11.30
N VAL A 48 1.22 -4.61 11.11
CA VAL A 48 2.31 -4.03 11.91
C VAL A 48 2.40 -2.51 11.74
N LEU A 49 2.19 -1.99 10.52
CA LEU A 49 2.15 -0.55 10.26
C LEU A 49 0.96 0.12 10.99
N LEU A 50 -0.22 -0.51 11.00
CA LEU A 50 -1.38 0.01 11.73
C LEU A 50 -1.07 0.15 13.22
N ASP A 51 -0.45 -0.87 13.81
CA ASP A 51 -0.05 -0.87 15.22
C ASP A 51 0.99 0.20 15.53
N LEU A 52 2.01 0.37 14.67
CA LEU A 52 3.01 1.43 14.81
C LEU A 52 2.35 2.81 14.79
N VAL A 53 1.52 3.08 13.79
CA VAL A 53 0.83 4.38 13.65
C VAL A 53 -0.04 4.65 14.87
N HIS A 54 -0.74 3.64 15.38
CA HIS A 54 -1.55 3.77 16.59
C HIS A 54 -0.69 4.05 17.83
N GLY A 55 0.40 3.30 18.02
CA GLY A 55 1.29 3.40 19.17
C GLY A 55 1.93 4.78 19.34
N ILE A 56 2.22 5.47 18.22
CA ILE A 56 2.80 6.83 18.24
C ILE A 56 1.75 7.95 18.11
N LYS A 57 0.46 7.62 18.23
CA LYS A 57 -0.68 8.55 18.06
C LYS A 57 -0.70 9.24 16.68
N GLY A 58 -0.18 8.57 15.67
CA GLY A 58 -0.38 8.94 14.28
C GLY A 58 -1.83 8.71 13.84
N LYS A 59 -2.15 9.12 12.62
CA LYS A 59 -3.50 8.98 12.04
C LYS A 59 -3.42 8.30 10.68
N ILE A 60 -4.37 7.41 10.43
CA ILE A 60 -4.60 6.81 9.11
C ILE A 60 -5.79 7.53 8.50
N HIS A 61 -5.56 8.12 7.32
CA HIS A 61 -6.57 8.85 6.57
C HIS A 61 -7.26 7.97 5.54
N SER A 62 -6.54 7.00 4.96
CA SER A 62 -7.10 6.04 4.00
C SER A 62 -6.29 4.76 3.93
N LEU A 63 -6.96 3.67 3.58
CA LEU A 63 -6.38 2.36 3.30
C LEU A 63 -7.12 1.77 2.08
N ILE A 64 -6.45 1.72 0.94
CA ILE A 64 -7.06 1.37 -0.35
C ILE A 64 -6.29 0.18 -0.95
N PRO A 65 -6.84 -1.05 -0.93
CA PRO A 65 -6.23 -2.18 -1.61
C PRO A 65 -6.31 -1.95 -3.13
N ARG A 66 -5.18 -2.15 -3.81
CA ARG A 66 -5.08 -2.10 -5.28
C ARG A 66 -4.90 -3.53 -5.79
N ALA A 67 -5.96 -4.09 -6.36
CA ALA A 67 -5.91 -5.39 -7.02
C ALA A 67 -5.45 -5.25 -8.48
N GLN A 68 -4.84 -6.32 -9.00
CA GLN A 68 -4.59 -6.42 -10.43
C GLN A 68 -5.92 -6.57 -11.15
N THR A 69 -6.18 -5.71 -12.13
CA THR A 69 -7.41 -5.80 -12.92
C THR A 69 -7.28 -6.86 -14.01
N LEU A 70 -8.40 -7.41 -14.47
CA LEU A 70 -8.42 -8.30 -15.64
C LEU A 70 -7.83 -7.60 -16.88
N GLU A 71 -8.05 -6.29 -17.04
CA GLU A 71 -7.49 -5.50 -18.13
C GLU A 71 -5.95 -5.48 -18.12
N ASP A 72 -5.33 -5.35 -16.94
CA ASP A 72 -3.86 -5.45 -16.80
C ASP A 72 -3.32 -6.83 -17.21
N PHE A 73 -4.05 -7.90 -16.87
CA PHE A 73 -3.69 -9.27 -17.22
C PHE A 73 -3.76 -9.51 -18.74
N PHE A 74 -4.84 -9.04 -19.38
CA PHE A 74 -5.02 -9.18 -20.82
C PHE A 74 -3.95 -8.41 -21.60
N VAL A 75 -3.67 -7.15 -21.26
CA VAL A 75 -2.63 -6.35 -21.93
C VAL A 75 -1.24 -6.99 -21.83
N GLY A 76 -0.90 -7.58 -20.67
CA GLY A 76 0.37 -8.28 -20.50
C GLY A 76 0.52 -9.54 -21.36
N THR A 77 -0.60 -10.20 -21.69
CA THR A 77 -0.62 -11.43 -22.48
C THR A 77 -0.46 -11.15 -23.98
N VAL A 78 -1.12 -10.10 -24.50
CA VAL A 78 -1.03 -9.74 -25.93
C VAL A 78 0.37 -9.21 -26.30
N LYS A 79 1.07 -8.55 -25.37
CA LYS A 79 2.44 -8.06 -25.60
C LYS A 79 3.52 -9.15 -25.68
N LYS A 80 3.19 -10.40 -25.33
CA LYS A 80 4.13 -11.54 -25.35
C LYS A 80 4.02 -12.41 -26.61
N GLN A 81 3.20 -12.03 -27.59
CA GLN A 81 3.14 -12.67 -28.92
C GLN A 81 3.79 -11.80 -29.99
#